data_AF-A0A3D3CHA6-F1
#
_entry.id   AF-A0A3D3CHA6-F1
#
_cell.length_a   1.000
_cell.length_b   1.000
_cell.length_c   1.000
_cell.angle_alpha   90.00
_cell.angle_beta   90.00
_cell.angle_gamma   90.00
#
_symmetry.space_group_name_H-M   'P 1'
#
loop_
_entity.id
_entity.type
_entity.pdbx_description
1 polymer ?
#
loop_
_entity_poly.entity_id
_entity_poly.type
_entity_poly.pdbx_seq_one_letter_code
_entity_poly.pdbx_strand_id
1 'polypeptide(L)'
;MDKEAYLADLISRMAVQDRVHTSEESVSWQAYREAEAADDPEFPGLVKKFVEAHGEKKDRRLRSEAYYLLSRLLGKTADGPMTEYLVGRVDAESDRYVLMGLLEGIGGLDLPDDVDILPVIRCTESTFWQIRYPAVLALRSSARADARETARSFVLREDVRRWNREMTYACVVLGERGEPEDIPAIEPLTKVRFRDLREV
;
A
#
# COMPACT_ATOMS: atom_id res chain seq x y z
N MET A 1 14.39 -27.59 -2.93
CA MET A 1 13.29 -27.23 -2.02
C MET A 1 12.05 -27.09 -2.88
N ASP A 2 10.91 -27.62 -2.44
CA ASP A 2 9.64 -27.36 -3.13
C ASP A 2 9.33 -25.85 -3.13
N LYS A 3 8.73 -25.30 -4.19
CA LYS A 3 8.52 -23.85 -4.33
C LYS A 3 7.59 -23.30 -3.25
N GLU A 4 6.58 -24.07 -2.87
CA GLU A 4 5.65 -23.70 -1.80
C GLU A 4 6.37 -23.66 -0.45
N ALA A 5 7.20 -24.67 -0.16
CA ALA A 5 8.02 -24.69 1.04
C ALA A 5 9.04 -23.54 1.10
N TYR A 6 9.66 -23.20 -0.04
CA TYR A 6 10.57 -22.07 -0.16
C TYR A 6 9.86 -20.74 0.13
N LEU A 7 8.69 -20.52 -0.46
CA LEU A 7 7.94 -19.29 -0.28
C LEU A 7 7.43 -19.13 1.16
N ALA A 8 6.96 -20.22 1.78
CA ALA A 8 6.57 -20.24 3.18
C ALA A 8 7.75 -19.92 4.12
N ASP A 9 8.94 -20.46 3.83
CA ASP A 9 10.18 -20.14 4.56
C ASP A 9 10.56 -18.66 4.41
N LEU A 10 10.52 -18.13 3.19
CA LEU A 10 10.82 -16.72 2.91
C LEU A 10 9.91 -15.77 3.71
N ILE A 11 8.59 -15.97 3.63
CA ILE A 11 7.61 -15.16 4.38
C ILE A 11 7.85 -15.29 5.89
N SER A 12 8.16 -16.50 6.37
CA SER A 12 8.43 -16.73 7.79
C SER A 12 9.68 -15.98 8.26
N ARG A 13 10.75 -15.97 7.45
CA ARG A 13 11.98 -15.20 7.72
C ARG A 13 11.76 -13.70 7.72
N MET A 14 10.97 -13.18 6.78
CA MET A 14 10.54 -11.76 6.79
C MET A 14 9.79 -11.42 8.08
N ALA A 15 8.99 -12.37 8.61
CA ALA A 15 8.21 -12.21 9.82
C ALA A 15 9.03 -12.40 11.12
N VAL A 16 10.35 -12.58 11.06
CA VAL A 16 11.20 -12.75 12.25
C VAL A 16 11.42 -11.40 12.96
N GLN A 17 11.41 -11.41 14.30
CA GLN A 17 11.68 -10.24 15.15
C GLN A 17 13.03 -10.44 15.85
N ASP A 18 14.12 -10.06 15.18
CA ASP A 18 15.47 -10.19 15.73
C ASP A 18 15.85 -8.98 16.59
N ARG A 19 16.70 -9.21 17.59
CA ARG A 19 17.42 -8.14 18.30
C ARG A 19 18.88 -8.18 17.88
N VAL A 20 19.18 -7.49 16.78
CA VAL A 20 20.53 -7.38 16.22
C VAL A 20 21.07 -5.96 16.35
N HIS A 21 22.39 -5.81 16.29
CA HIS A 21 23.04 -4.50 16.46
C HIS A 21 22.97 -3.66 15.18
N THR A 22 22.98 -4.31 14.01
CA THR A 22 22.83 -3.67 12.70
C THR A 22 21.73 -4.34 11.88
N SER A 23 21.12 -3.62 10.93
CA SER A 23 20.03 -4.18 10.10
C SER A 23 20.48 -5.32 9.20
N GLU A 24 21.73 -5.30 8.71
CA GLU A 24 22.29 -6.32 7.81
C GLU A 24 22.43 -7.70 8.47
N GLU A 25 22.53 -7.73 9.80
CA GLU A 25 22.58 -8.94 10.61
C GLU A 25 21.19 -9.56 10.83
N SER A 26 20.09 -8.85 10.52
CA SER A 26 18.74 -9.37 10.72
C SER A 26 18.36 -10.39 9.65
N VAL A 27 17.76 -11.48 10.10
CA VAL A 27 17.12 -12.49 9.25
C VAL A 27 16.05 -11.85 8.37
N SER A 28 15.23 -10.97 8.96
CA SER A 28 14.17 -10.26 8.23
C SER A 28 14.72 -9.38 7.11
N TRP A 29 15.78 -8.60 7.37
CA TRP A 29 16.36 -7.70 6.37
C TRP A 29 16.91 -8.47 5.17
N GLN A 30 17.63 -9.57 5.40
CA GLN A 30 18.12 -10.45 4.34
C GLN A 30 16.97 -11.07 3.55
N ALA A 31 15.91 -11.49 4.23
CA ALA A 31 14.71 -12.03 3.60
C ALA A 31 13.96 -10.99 2.74
N TYR A 32 13.91 -9.72 3.16
CA TYR A 32 13.37 -8.64 2.32
C TYR A 32 14.19 -8.43 1.04
N ARG A 33 15.53 -8.48 1.12
CA ARG A 33 16.39 -8.38 -0.08
C ARG A 33 16.16 -9.54 -1.04
N GLU A 34 15.91 -10.73 -0.51
CA GLU A 34 15.56 -11.91 -1.28
C GLU A 34 14.17 -11.77 -1.93
N ALA A 35 13.17 -11.32 -1.18
CA ALA A 35 11.82 -11.02 -1.68
C ALA A 35 11.83 -9.96 -2.79
N GLU A 36 12.67 -8.93 -2.67
CA GLU A 36 12.84 -7.90 -3.70
C GLU A 36 13.41 -8.45 -5.01
N ALA A 37 14.26 -9.49 -4.93
CA ALA A 37 14.87 -10.16 -6.07
C ALA A 37 13.94 -11.21 -6.71
N ALA A 38 12.99 -11.78 -5.95
CA ALA A 38 12.09 -12.83 -6.42
C ALA A 38 11.24 -12.39 -7.63
N ASP A 39 11.20 -13.23 -8.67
CA ASP A 39 10.54 -12.94 -9.95
C ASP A 39 9.89 -14.17 -10.61
N ASP A 40 9.79 -15.31 -9.91
CA ASP A 40 9.15 -16.51 -10.44
C ASP A 40 7.64 -16.27 -10.67
N PRO A 41 7.13 -16.50 -11.89
CA PRO A 41 5.75 -16.21 -12.25
C PRO A 41 4.72 -17.07 -11.51
N GLU A 42 5.11 -18.17 -10.87
CA GLU A 42 4.20 -18.99 -10.05
C GLU A 42 4.03 -18.42 -8.63
N PHE A 43 4.93 -17.53 -8.18
CA PHE A 43 4.92 -17.02 -6.81
C PHE A 43 3.64 -16.27 -6.43
N PRO A 44 3.06 -15.37 -7.25
CA PRO A 44 1.80 -14.69 -6.88
C PRO A 44 0.69 -15.67 -6.47
N GLY A 45 0.51 -16.76 -7.23
CA GLY A 45 -0.47 -17.80 -6.92
C GLY A 45 -0.15 -18.57 -5.63
N LEU A 46 1.12 -18.82 -5.35
CA LEU A 46 1.56 -19.46 -4.11
C LEU A 46 1.40 -18.52 -2.89
N VAL A 47 1.70 -17.22 -3.03
CA VAL A 47 1.45 -16.23 -1.97
C VAL A 47 -0.04 -16.13 -1.66
N LYS A 48 -0.90 -16.13 -2.68
CA LYS A 48 -2.35 -16.17 -2.49
C LYS A 48 -2.79 -17.36 -1.64
N LYS A 49 -2.36 -18.59 -1.99
CA LYS A 49 -2.65 -19.79 -1.19
C LYS A 49 -2.14 -19.66 0.25
N PHE A 50 -0.94 -19.11 0.43
CA PHE A 50 -0.37 -18.87 1.75
C PHE A 50 -1.24 -17.93 2.59
N VAL A 51 -1.70 -16.80 2.03
CA VAL A 51 -2.59 -15.85 2.71
C VAL A 51 -3.90 -16.53 3.10
N GLU A 52 -4.51 -17.29 2.18
CA GLU A 52 -5.78 -17.99 2.41
C GLU A 52 -5.68 -19.04 3.53
N ALA A 53 -4.51 -19.66 3.69
CA ALA A 53 -4.23 -20.61 4.77
C ALA A 53 -3.95 -19.95 6.15
N HIS A 54 -3.64 -18.64 6.18
CA HIS A 54 -3.18 -17.92 7.39
C HIS A 54 -4.16 -16.81 7.82
N GLY A 55 -5.45 -17.16 7.89
CA GLY A 55 -6.52 -16.22 8.23
C GLY A 55 -6.67 -15.87 9.71
N GLU A 56 -5.95 -16.54 10.62
CA GLU A 56 -6.15 -16.32 12.05
C GLU A 56 -5.46 -15.05 12.57
N LYS A 57 -5.95 -14.49 13.68
CA LYS A 57 -5.36 -13.29 14.29
C LYS A 57 -3.88 -13.46 14.65
N LYS A 58 -3.46 -14.67 15.03
CA LYS A 58 -2.06 -14.98 15.39
C LYS A 58 -1.12 -14.84 14.18
N ASP A 59 -1.65 -15.02 12.96
CA ASP A 59 -0.89 -15.04 11.71
C ASP A 59 -0.76 -13.65 11.07
N ARG A 60 -1.23 -12.59 11.74
CA ARG A 60 -1.24 -11.22 11.19
C ARG A 60 0.09 -10.78 10.60
N ARG A 61 1.22 -11.19 11.20
CA ARG A 61 2.55 -10.81 10.71
C ARG A 61 2.89 -11.54 9.42
N LEU A 62 2.62 -12.85 9.37
CA LEU A 62 2.77 -13.65 8.17
C LEU A 62 1.93 -13.09 7.02
N ARG A 63 0.68 -12.69 7.29
CA ARG A 63 -0.16 -12.00 6.28
C ARG A 63 0.42 -10.67 5.84
N SER A 64 0.94 -9.85 6.77
CA SER A 64 1.58 -8.58 6.43
C SER A 64 2.74 -8.79 5.46
N GLU A 65 3.62 -9.76 5.74
CA GLU A 65 4.77 -10.05 4.88
C GLU A 65 4.34 -10.68 3.55
N ALA A 66 3.30 -11.51 3.56
CA ALA A 66 2.73 -12.08 2.34
C ALA A 66 2.13 -11.00 1.43
N TYR A 67 1.39 -10.02 1.97
CA TYR A 67 0.88 -8.90 1.17
C TYR A 67 2.00 -8.02 0.61
N TYR A 68 3.06 -7.77 1.39
CA TYR A 68 4.24 -7.08 0.90
C TYR A 68 4.90 -7.83 -0.28
N LEU A 69 5.11 -9.15 -0.13
CA LEU A 69 5.71 -9.96 -1.19
C LEU A 69 4.82 -9.96 -2.43
N LEU A 70 3.50 -10.12 -2.26
CA LEU A 70 2.56 -10.11 -3.37
C LEU A 70 2.57 -8.78 -4.11
N SER A 71 2.49 -7.63 -3.42
CA SER A 71 2.55 -6.32 -4.08
C SER A 71 3.87 -6.12 -4.83
N ARG A 72 5.00 -6.59 -4.28
CA ARG A 72 6.29 -6.51 -4.96
C ARG A 72 6.33 -7.33 -6.25
N LEU A 73 5.75 -8.53 -6.25
CA LEU A 73 5.68 -9.40 -7.44
C LEU A 73 4.75 -8.81 -8.50
N LEU A 74 3.61 -8.25 -8.09
CA LEU A 74 2.64 -7.66 -9.01
C LEU A 74 3.16 -6.39 -9.69
N GLY A 75 3.94 -5.58 -8.98
CA GLY A 75 4.63 -4.43 -9.57
C GLY A 75 5.63 -4.77 -10.68
N LYS A 76 5.97 -6.06 -10.86
CA LYS A 76 6.86 -6.53 -11.94
C LYS A 76 6.12 -7.16 -13.12
N THR A 77 4.90 -7.67 -12.91
CA THR A 77 4.25 -8.62 -13.82
C THR A 77 2.92 -8.12 -14.40
N ALA A 78 2.31 -7.09 -13.82
CA ALA A 78 1.01 -6.53 -14.24
C ALA A 78 -0.11 -7.60 -14.36
N ASP A 79 -0.10 -8.60 -13.46
CA ASP A 79 -1.14 -9.64 -13.38
C ASP A 79 -2.46 -9.04 -12.85
N GLY A 80 -3.41 -8.77 -13.76
CA GLY A 80 -4.71 -8.19 -13.45
C GLY A 80 -5.52 -9.00 -12.42
N PRO A 81 -5.80 -10.30 -12.64
CA PRO A 81 -6.52 -11.13 -11.68
C PRO A 81 -5.89 -11.18 -10.27
N MET A 82 -4.56 -11.24 -10.16
CA MET A 82 -3.90 -11.21 -8.85
C MET A 82 -3.91 -9.81 -8.21
N THR A 83 -3.90 -8.76 -9.03
CA THR A 83 -4.08 -7.37 -8.58
C THR A 83 -5.48 -7.15 -8.03
N GLU A 84 -6.52 -7.62 -8.72
CA GLU A 84 -7.90 -7.59 -8.24
C GLU A 84 -8.04 -8.37 -6.92
N TYR A 85 -7.42 -9.55 -6.83
CA TYR A 85 -7.35 -10.30 -5.58
C TYR A 85 -6.72 -9.47 -4.45
N LEU A 86 -5.55 -8.83 -4.68
CA LEU A 86 -4.87 -8.01 -3.67
C LEU A 86 -5.74 -6.84 -3.20
N VAL A 87 -6.40 -6.12 -4.12
CA VAL A 87 -7.31 -5.02 -3.78
C VAL A 87 -8.52 -5.54 -3.00
N GLY A 88 -9.08 -6.69 -3.36
CA GLY A 88 -10.16 -7.35 -2.61
C GLY A 88 -9.78 -7.72 -1.18
N ARG A 89 -8.48 -7.88 -0.86
CA ARG A 89 -8.03 -8.12 0.52
C ARG A 89 -8.19 -6.92 1.44
N VAL A 90 -8.35 -5.71 0.90
CA VAL A 90 -8.59 -4.48 1.68
C VAL A 90 -9.86 -4.59 2.53
N ASP A 91 -10.94 -5.15 1.97
CA ASP A 91 -12.20 -5.36 2.72
C ASP A 91 -12.12 -6.54 3.69
N ALA A 92 -11.27 -7.52 3.41
CA ALA A 92 -11.16 -8.75 4.18
C ALA A 92 -10.21 -8.64 5.39
N GLU A 93 -9.27 -7.68 5.37
CA GLU A 93 -8.29 -7.53 6.44
C GLU A 93 -8.85 -6.68 7.59
N SER A 94 -8.75 -7.22 8.80
CA SER A 94 -9.29 -6.59 10.02
C SER A 94 -8.21 -6.03 10.95
N ASP A 95 -6.96 -6.49 10.83
CA ASP A 95 -5.86 -5.91 11.59
C ASP A 95 -5.41 -4.61 10.94
N ARG A 96 -5.55 -3.50 11.67
CA ARG A 96 -5.23 -2.16 11.16
C ARG A 96 -3.80 -2.00 10.66
N TYR A 97 -2.83 -2.70 11.24
CA TYR A 97 -1.43 -2.56 10.86
C TYR A 97 -1.13 -3.36 9.60
N VAL A 98 -1.77 -4.52 9.46
CA VAL A 98 -1.71 -5.31 8.22
C VAL A 98 -2.39 -4.55 7.08
N LEU A 99 -3.57 -3.97 7.34
CA LEU A 99 -4.29 -3.16 6.36
C LEU A 99 -3.49 -1.93 5.93
N MET A 100 -2.81 -1.25 6.87
CA MET A 100 -1.91 -0.13 6.56
C MET A 100 -0.82 -0.55 5.57
N GLY A 101 -0.10 -1.64 5.83
CA GLY A 101 0.94 -2.15 4.92
C GLY A 101 0.40 -2.64 3.58
N LEU A 102 -0.78 -3.25 3.57
CA LEU A 102 -1.48 -3.66 2.34
C LEU A 102 -1.79 -2.44 1.45
N LEU A 103 -2.34 -1.37 2.02
CA LEU A 103 -2.63 -0.12 1.29
C LEU A 103 -1.36 0.53 0.76
N GLU A 104 -0.28 0.57 1.54
CA GLU A 104 1.04 1.06 1.08
C GLU A 104 1.57 0.23 -0.10
N GLY A 105 1.42 -1.10 -0.03
CA GLY A 105 1.77 -2.01 -1.12
C GLY A 105 0.96 -1.74 -2.40
N ILE A 106 -0.35 -1.54 -2.28
CA ILE A 106 -1.22 -1.18 -3.41
C ILE A 106 -0.80 0.14 -4.03
N GLY A 107 -0.47 1.16 -3.23
CA GLY A 107 0.06 2.43 -3.73
C GLY A 107 1.35 2.30 -4.53
N GLY A 108 2.09 1.20 -4.40
CA GLY A 108 3.27 0.91 -5.23
C GLY A 108 2.97 0.37 -6.62
N LEU A 109 1.70 0.11 -6.95
CA LEU A 109 1.28 -0.52 -8.21
C LEU A 109 0.79 0.50 -9.25
N ASP A 110 0.67 0.03 -10.49
CA ASP A 110 -0.09 0.68 -11.56
C ASP A 110 -1.28 -0.24 -11.89
N LEU A 111 -2.44 0.07 -11.33
CA LEU A 111 -3.65 -0.73 -11.44
C LEU A 111 -4.29 -0.52 -12.82
N PRO A 112 -4.72 -1.59 -13.49
CA PRO A 112 -5.60 -1.50 -14.64
C PRO A 112 -6.91 -0.74 -14.31
N ASP A 113 -7.47 -0.02 -15.29
CA ASP A 113 -8.67 0.82 -15.12
C ASP A 113 -9.94 0.03 -14.73
N ASP A 114 -9.96 -1.26 -15.04
CA ASP A 114 -11.06 -2.19 -14.76
C ASP A 114 -11.01 -2.77 -13.34
N VAL A 115 -9.93 -2.56 -12.58
CA VAL A 115 -9.86 -2.94 -11.17
C VAL A 115 -10.73 -2.00 -10.33
N ASP A 116 -11.64 -2.59 -9.55
CA ASP A 116 -12.48 -1.84 -8.61
C ASP A 116 -11.66 -1.33 -7.41
N ILE A 117 -11.47 -0.01 -7.36
CA ILE A 117 -10.76 0.67 -6.26
C ILE A 117 -11.67 1.11 -5.12
N LEU A 118 -12.97 0.82 -5.16
CA LEU A 118 -13.90 1.19 -4.12
C LEU A 118 -13.48 0.72 -2.71
N PRO A 119 -12.87 -0.47 -2.52
CA PRO A 119 -12.31 -0.87 -1.22
C PRO A 119 -11.28 0.15 -0.68
N VAL A 120 -10.40 0.65 -1.55
CA VAL A 120 -9.39 1.67 -1.19
C VAL A 120 -10.06 3.01 -0.86
N ILE A 121 -11.02 3.45 -1.68
CA ILE A 121 -11.75 4.70 -1.45
C ILE A 121 -12.45 4.68 -0.09
N ARG A 122 -13.13 3.60 0.28
CA ARG A 122 -13.78 3.47 1.60
C ARG A 122 -12.80 3.63 2.76
N CYS A 123 -11.57 3.14 2.62
CA CYS A 123 -10.54 3.29 3.66
C CYS A 123 -10.13 4.76 3.90
N THR A 124 -10.31 5.66 2.91
CA THR A 124 -10.05 7.10 3.07
C THR A 124 -11.00 7.77 4.07
N GLU A 125 -12.14 7.14 4.36
CA GLU A 125 -13.15 7.62 5.30
C GLU A 125 -12.96 7.05 6.72
N SER A 126 -11.95 6.20 6.93
CA SER A 126 -11.70 5.54 8.22
C SER A 126 -11.55 6.53 9.37
N THR A 127 -12.02 6.17 10.57
CA THR A 127 -11.79 6.98 11.78
C THR A 127 -10.31 6.97 12.19
N PHE A 128 -9.56 5.94 11.79
CA PHE A 128 -8.13 5.81 12.06
C PHE A 128 -7.31 6.53 10.99
N TRP A 129 -6.56 7.57 11.41
CA TRP A 129 -5.68 8.29 10.50
C TRP A 129 -4.63 7.36 9.87
N GLN A 130 -4.19 6.32 10.59
CA GLN A 130 -3.26 5.29 10.09
C GLN A 130 -3.82 4.45 8.94
N ILE A 131 -5.13 4.47 8.69
CA ILE A 131 -5.76 3.81 7.54
C ILE A 131 -6.09 4.82 6.45
N ARG A 132 -6.49 6.05 6.84
CA ARG A 132 -6.81 7.10 5.86
C ARG A 132 -5.62 7.52 5.02
N TYR A 133 -4.48 7.85 5.62
CA TYR A 133 -3.36 8.38 4.84
C TYR A 133 -2.78 7.35 3.85
N PRO A 134 -2.61 6.06 4.20
CA PRO A 134 -2.18 5.06 3.23
C PRO A 134 -3.23 4.83 2.16
N ALA A 135 -4.53 4.88 2.51
CA ALA A 135 -5.59 4.75 1.52
C ALA A 135 -5.56 5.92 0.52
N VAL A 136 -5.35 7.15 1.00
CA VAL A 136 -5.17 8.31 0.12
C VAL A 136 -3.95 8.11 -0.78
N LEU A 137 -2.80 7.71 -0.23
CA LEU A 137 -1.61 7.42 -1.03
C LEU A 137 -1.88 6.31 -2.08
N ALA A 138 -2.62 5.27 -1.71
CA ALA A 138 -2.94 4.15 -2.58
C ALA A 138 -3.75 4.55 -3.81
N LEU A 139 -4.48 5.67 -3.78
CA LEU A 139 -5.21 6.20 -4.93
C LEU A 139 -4.30 6.51 -6.13
N ARG A 140 -2.99 6.79 -5.91
CA ARG A 140 -2.03 7.06 -7.00
C ARG A 140 -1.85 5.88 -7.96
N SER A 141 -2.20 4.69 -7.48
CA SER A 141 -2.11 3.45 -8.25
C SER A 141 -3.18 3.35 -9.33
N SER A 142 -4.18 4.23 -9.37
CA SER A 142 -5.27 4.18 -10.35
C SER A 142 -5.35 5.46 -11.17
N ALA A 143 -5.58 5.35 -12.48
CA ALA A 143 -5.84 6.47 -13.37
C ALA A 143 -7.32 6.90 -13.40
N ARG A 144 -8.18 6.25 -12.62
CA ARG A 144 -9.62 6.51 -12.62
C ARG A 144 -9.96 7.89 -12.04
N ALA A 145 -11.02 8.50 -12.57
CA ALA A 145 -11.46 9.83 -12.15
C ALA A 145 -11.89 9.90 -10.67
N ASP A 146 -12.48 8.84 -10.14
CA ASP A 146 -12.91 8.75 -8.73
C ASP A 146 -11.72 8.71 -7.75
N ALA A 147 -10.59 8.12 -8.14
CA ALA A 147 -9.34 8.20 -7.37
C ALA A 147 -8.85 9.65 -7.26
N ARG A 148 -8.77 10.34 -8.40
CA ARG A 148 -8.37 11.75 -8.48
C ARG A 148 -9.33 12.66 -7.70
N GLU A 149 -10.63 12.49 -7.87
CA GLU A 149 -11.65 13.28 -7.17
C GLU A 149 -11.57 13.07 -5.65
N THR A 150 -11.37 11.84 -5.21
CA THR A 150 -11.18 11.52 -3.79
C THR A 150 -9.96 12.23 -3.23
N ALA A 151 -8.80 12.19 -3.90
CA ALA A 151 -7.61 12.92 -3.49
C ALA A 151 -7.85 14.44 -3.47
N ARG A 152 -8.50 14.97 -4.51
CA ARG A 152 -8.87 16.39 -4.61
C ARG A 152 -9.74 16.85 -3.43
N SER A 153 -10.63 15.99 -2.94
CA SER A 153 -11.46 16.30 -1.77
C SER A 153 -10.66 16.56 -0.49
N PHE A 154 -9.45 16.00 -0.36
CA PHE A 154 -8.60 16.20 0.82
C PHE A 154 -7.87 17.55 0.79
N VAL A 155 -7.35 17.96 -0.37
CA VAL A 155 -6.66 19.26 -0.50
C VAL A 155 -7.60 20.44 -0.33
N LEU A 156 -8.90 20.24 -0.57
CA LEU A 156 -9.95 21.26 -0.38
C LEU A 156 -10.46 21.38 1.07
N ARG A 157 -9.97 20.57 2.02
CA ARG A 157 -10.43 20.66 3.42
C ARG A 157 -9.84 21.89 4.11
N GLU A 158 -10.64 22.55 4.94
CA GLU A 158 -10.20 23.78 5.63
C GLU A 158 -9.25 23.51 6.81
N ASP A 159 -9.48 22.44 7.57
CA ASP A 159 -8.69 22.12 8.78
C ASP A 159 -7.36 21.42 8.43
N VAL A 160 -6.44 22.20 7.86
CA VAL A 160 -5.10 21.71 7.48
C VAL A 160 -4.37 21.05 8.65
N ARG A 161 -4.57 21.54 9.88
CA ARG A 161 -3.91 20.95 11.06
C ARG A 161 -4.37 19.52 11.30
N ARG A 162 -5.68 19.26 11.18
CA ARG A 162 -6.25 17.93 11.35
C ARG A 162 -5.90 16.98 10.20
N TRP A 163 -5.88 17.49 8.98
CA TRP A 163 -5.78 16.69 7.75
C TRP A 163 -4.40 16.75 7.08
N ASN A 164 -3.38 17.30 7.74
CA ASN A 164 -2.07 17.54 7.11
C ASN A 164 -1.47 16.29 6.44
N ARG A 165 -1.60 15.10 7.05
CA ARG A 165 -1.05 13.87 6.48
C ARG A 165 -1.79 13.47 5.22
N GLU A 166 -3.11 13.40 5.29
CA GLU A 166 -3.95 13.07 4.14
C GLU A 166 -3.78 14.10 3.01
N MET A 167 -3.63 15.39 3.34
CA MET A 167 -3.31 16.44 2.37
C MET A 167 -1.95 16.23 1.72
N THR A 168 -0.90 15.91 2.48
CA THR A 168 0.44 15.65 1.92
C THR A 168 0.39 14.52 0.90
N TYR A 169 -0.27 13.42 1.22
CA TYR A 169 -0.40 12.30 0.28
C TYR A 169 -1.37 12.57 -0.86
N ALA A 170 -2.43 13.36 -0.64
CA ALA A 170 -3.28 13.82 -1.73
C ALA A 170 -2.52 14.70 -2.72
N CYS A 171 -1.62 15.57 -2.25
CA CYS A 171 -0.73 16.33 -3.13
C CYS A 171 0.20 15.41 -3.94
N VAL A 172 0.70 14.31 -3.37
CA VAL A 172 1.48 13.30 -4.12
C VAL A 172 0.62 12.68 -5.22
N VAL A 173 -0.60 12.23 -4.88
CA VAL A 173 -1.53 11.63 -5.85
C VAL A 173 -1.85 12.60 -6.98
N LEU A 174 -2.17 13.86 -6.67
CA LEU A 174 -2.48 14.88 -7.69
C LEU A 174 -1.23 15.33 -8.46
N GLY A 175 -0.04 15.23 -7.88
CA GLY A 175 1.22 15.47 -8.59
C GLY A 175 1.51 14.39 -9.64
N GLU A 176 1.10 13.16 -9.40
CA GLU A 176 1.30 12.02 -10.31
C GLU A 176 0.13 11.82 -11.30
N ARG A 177 -1.11 12.08 -10.88
CA ARG A 177 -2.36 11.74 -11.59
C ARG A 177 -3.37 12.90 -11.71
N GLY A 178 -3.03 14.07 -11.21
CA GLY A 178 -3.88 15.25 -11.32
C GLY A 178 -3.82 15.87 -12.71
N GLU A 179 -4.74 16.79 -12.97
CA GLU A 179 -4.78 17.59 -14.21
C GLU A 179 -4.57 19.08 -13.88
N PRO A 180 -4.32 19.95 -14.88
CA PRO A 180 -4.13 21.37 -14.64
C PRO A 180 -5.23 22.06 -13.82
N GLU A 181 -6.46 21.57 -13.84
CA GLU A 181 -7.58 22.13 -13.06
C GLU A 181 -7.48 21.86 -11.55
N ASP A 182 -6.55 20.99 -11.12
CA ASP A 182 -6.27 20.74 -9.70
C ASP A 182 -5.28 21.74 -9.12
N ILE A 183 -4.50 22.44 -9.96
CA ILE A 183 -3.49 23.41 -9.51
C ILE A 183 -4.08 24.45 -8.55
N PRO A 184 -5.25 25.08 -8.80
CA PRO A 184 -5.82 26.05 -7.87
C PRO A 184 -6.18 25.46 -6.50
N ALA A 185 -6.42 24.14 -6.41
CA ALA A 185 -6.70 23.47 -5.15
C ALA A 185 -5.43 23.17 -4.34
N ILE A 186 -4.29 22.98 -5.03
CA ILE A 186 -3.00 22.64 -4.42
C ILE A 186 -2.20 23.91 -4.06
N GLU A 187 -2.25 24.95 -4.90
CA GLU A 187 -1.46 26.18 -4.73
C GLU A 187 -1.58 26.82 -3.33
N PRO A 188 -2.75 26.89 -2.68
CA PRO A 188 -2.84 27.46 -1.33
C PRO A 188 -2.03 26.68 -0.29
N LEU A 189 -1.84 25.37 -0.49
CA LEU A 189 -1.11 24.51 0.44
C LEU A 189 0.39 24.79 0.42
N THR A 190 0.96 25.30 -0.67
CA THR A 190 2.39 25.66 -0.73
C THR A 190 2.76 26.81 0.22
N LYS A 191 1.75 27.57 0.69
CA LYS A 191 1.89 28.74 1.56
C LYS A 191 1.64 28.42 3.04
N VAL A 192 1.26 27.19 3.38
CA VAL A 192 0.98 26.79 4.77
C VAL A 192 2.27 26.54 5.56
N ARG A 193 2.17 26.56 6.90
CA ARG A 193 3.34 26.40 7.78
C ARG A 193 3.85 24.96 7.93
N PHE A 194 3.15 23.98 7.36
CA PHE A 194 3.51 22.57 7.48
C PHE A 194 4.61 22.23 6.47
N ARG A 195 5.78 21.82 6.97
CA ARG A 195 6.99 21.59 6.15
C ARG A 195 6.73 20.68 4.95
N ASP A 196 5.97 19.61 5.14
CA ASP A 196 5.73 18.62 4.10
C ASP A 196 4.67 19.07 3.06
N LEU A 197 4.10 20.26 3.21
CA LEU A 197 3.16 20.90 2.27
C LEU A 197 3.69 22.21 1.68
N ARG A 198 4.72 22.81 2.29
CA ARG A 198 5.23 24.12 1.92
C ARG A 198 6.33 24.01 0.85
N GLU A 199 6.37 24.97 -0.06
CA GLU A 199 7.53 25.17 -0.95
C GLU A 199 8.74 25.68 -0.12
N VAL A 200 9.92 25.08 -0.36
CA VAL A 200 11.17 25.41 0.36
C VAL A 200 11.78 26.70 -0.18
#